data_AF-A0A356FQS3-F1
#
_entry.id   AF-A0A356FQS3-F1
#
_cell.length_a   1.000
_cell.length_b   1.000
_cell.length_c   1.000
_cell.angle_alpha   90.00
_cell.angle_beta   90.00
_cell.angle_gamma   90.00
#
_symmetry.space_group_name_H-M   'P 1'
#
loop_
_entity.id
_entity.type
_entity.pdbx_description
1 polymer ?
#
loop_
_entity_poly.entity_id
_entity_poly.type
_entity_poly.pdbx_seq_one_letter_code
_entity_poly.pdbx_strand_id
1 'polypeptide(L)' 'MGKPKKPSMPSRWDLIEDSLLTACRVWDLRARRYRHPHNGKEGEFYYLDSRDWVIVVARTVAGELVMVRQFRWG' A
#
# COMPACT_ATOMS: atom_id res chain seq x y z
N MET A 1 -25.44 -5.41 30.64
CA MET A 1 -24.23 -4.85 29.97
C MET A 1 -24.03 -5.59 28.65
N GLY A 2 -24.26 -4.94 27.51
CA GLY A 2 -24.12 -5.57 26.20
C GLY A 2 -22.65 -5.75 25.82
N LYS A 3 -22.27 -6.93 25.33
CA LYS A 3 -20.91 -7.20 24.85
C LYS A 3 -20.55 -6.24 23.70
N PRO A 4 -19.31 -5.71 23.63
CA PRO A 4 -18.90 -4.86 22.52
C PRO A 4 -18.94 -5.65 21.21
N LYS A 5 -19.58 -5.08 20.19
CA LYS A 5 -19.64 -5.66 18.84
C LYS A 5 -18.23 -5.63 18.27
N LYS A 6 -17.64 -6.81 18.01
CA LYS A 6 -16.35 -6.89 17.31
C LYS A 6 -16.45 -6.13 15.99
N PRO A 7 -15.49 -5.26 15.63
CA PRO A 7 -15.51 -4.63 14.32
C PRO A 7 -15.47 -5.72 13.25
N SER A 8 -16.45 -5.71 12.35
CA SER A 8 -16.42 -6.56 11.16
C SER A 8 -15.27 -6.10 10.28
N MET A 9 -14.53 -7.03 9.69
CA MET A 9 -13.49 -6.68 8.71
C MET A 9 -14.13 -5.88 7.55
N PRO A 10 -13.42 -4.86 7.01
CA PRO A 10 -13.87 -4.17 5.81
C PRO A 10 -14.09 -5.14 4.66
N SER A 11 -15.14 -4.93 3.87
CA SER A 11 -15.37 -5.74 2.67
C SER A 11 -14.26 -5.52 1.65
N ARG A 12 -13.79 -6.60 1.03
CA ARG A 12 -12.84 -6.55 -0.10
C ARG A 12 -13.57 -6.05 -1.34
N TRP A 13 -13.04 -5.01 -1.99
CA TRP A 13 -13.59 -4.52 -3.27
C TRP A 13 -13.09 -5.38 -4.43
N ASP A 14 -13.93 -5.57 -5.43
CA ASP A 14 -13.63 -6.35 -6.63
C ASP A 14 -12.84 -5.50 -7.61
N LEU A 15 -11.68 -5.99 -8.07
CA LEU A 15 -10.89 -5.32 -9.10
C LEU A 15 -11.58 -5.50 -10.45
N ILE A 16 -11.91 -4.39 -11.11
CA ILE A 16 -12.56 -4.37 -12.42
C ILE A 16 -11.53 -4.17 -13.52
N GLU A 17 -10.59 -3.26 -13.30
CA GLU A 17 -9.65 -2.80 -14.31
C GLU A 17 -8.33 -2.36 -13.67
N ASP A 18 -7.22 -2.58 -14.36
CA ASP A 18 -5.89 -2.13 -14.00
C ASP A 18 -5.18 -1.57 -15.23
N SER A 19 -4.87 -0.28 -15.21
CA SER A 19 -4.40 0.48 -16.36
C SER A 19 -3.09 1.20 -16.05
N LEU A 20 -2.12 1.08 -16.95
CA LEU A 20 -0.89 1.87 -16.94
C LEU A 20 -1.21 3.29 -17.45
N LEU A 21 -0.91 4.32 -16.65
CA LEU A 21 -1.08 5.71 -17.06
C LEU A 21 0.21 6.29 -17.61
N THR A 22 1.32 6.08 -16.89
CA THR A 22 2.63 6.58 -17.27
C THR A 22 3.71 5.61 -16.83
N ALA A 23 4.55 5.17 -17.78
CA ALA A 23 5.77 4.45 -17.46
C ALA A 23 6.89 5.45 -17.13
N CYS A 24 7.43 5.39 -15.92
CA CYS A 24 8.60 6.18 -15.53
C CYS A 24 9.82 5.28 -15.37
N ARG A 25 11.01 5.88 -15.24
CA ARG A 25 12.26 5.13 -15.16
C ARG A 25 12.36 4.22 -13.93
N VAL A 26 11.78 4.63 -12.80
CA VAL A 26 11.95 3.96 -11.49
C VAL A 26 10.69 3.21 -11.05
N TRP A 27 9.52 3.62 -11.52
CA TRP A 27 8.20 3.11 -11.15
C TRP A 27 7.20 3.41 -12.28
N ASP A 28 6.07 2.73 -12.28
CA ASP A 28 4.94 3.02 -13.16
C ASP A 28 3.82 3.69 -12.36
N LEU A 29 3.20 4.74 -12.92
CA LEU A 29 1.94 5.26 -12.40
C LEU A 29 0.79 4.46 -12.99
N ARG A 30 0.00 3.84 -12.12
CA ARG A 30 -1.11 2.97 -12.52
C ARG A 30 -2.41 3.41 -11.84
N ALA A 31 -3.54 3.14 -12.49
CA ALA A 31 -4.88 3.29 -11.93
C ALA A 31 -5.59 1.94 -11.90
N ARG A 32 -6.31 1.68 -10.81
CA ARG A 32 -7.20 0.54 -10.66
C ARG A 32 -8.60 1.00 -10.37
N ARG A 33 -9.56 0.45 -11.10
CA ARG A 33 -10.98 0.64 -10.83
C ARG A 33 -11.52 -0.55 -10.05
N TYR A 34 -12.16 -0.25 -8.93
CA TYR A 34 -12.71 -1.23 -8.00
C TYR A 34 -14.21 -1.05 -7.84
N ARG A 35 -14.93 -2.15 -7.57
CA ARG A 35 -16.36 -2.15 -7.22
C ARG A 35 -16.56 -2.62 -5.79
N HIS A 36 -17.36 -1.89 -5.02
CA HIS A 36 -17.76 -2.30 -3.69
C HIS A 36 -18.77 -3.47 -3.80
N PRO A 37 -18.56 -4.59 -3.07
CA PRO A 37 -19.22 -5.86 -3.36
C PRO A 37 -20.72 -5.87 -3.01
N HIS A 38 -21.19 -4.97 -2.15
CA HIS A 38 -22.58 -5.02 -1.65
C HIS A 38 -23.50 -3.91 -2.19
N ASN A 39 -22.94 -2.81 -2.69
CA ASN A 39 -23.74 -1.66 -3.14
C ASN A 39 -23.38 -1.22 -4.56
N GLY A 40 -22.46 -1.93 -5.23
CA GLY A 40 -22.08 -1.67 -6.62
C GLY A 40 -21.32 -0.38 -6.85
N LYS A 41 -20.98 0.39 -5.80
CA LYS A 41 -20.24 1.65 -5.95
C LYS A 41 -18.88 1.39 -6.56
N GLU A 42 -18.55 2.10 -7.63
CA GLU A 42 -17.22 2.05 -8.23
C GLU A 42 -16.34 3.20 -7.75
N GLY A 43 -15.03 2.96 -7.72
CA GLY A 43 -14.01 3.95 -7.40
C GLY A 43 -12.72 3.65 -8.14
N GLU A 44 -12.03 4.72 -8.56
CA GLU A 44 -10.72 4.65 -9.20
C GLU A 44 -9.64 5.05 -8.19
N PHE A 45 -8.56 4.27 -8.14
CA PHE A 45 -7.47 4.42 -7.19
C PHE A 45 -6.14 4.38 -7.92
N TYR A 46 -5.22 5.25 -7.52
CA TYR A 46 -3.92 5.42 -8.17
C TYR A 46 -2.83 4.83 -7.28
N TYR A 47 -1.87 4.15 -7.88
CA TYR A 47 -0.73 3.59 -7.16
C TYR A 47 0.54 3.68 -8.00
N LEU A 48 1.68 3.74 -7.30
CA LEU A 48 2.99 3.60 -7.90
C LEU A 48 3.38 2.12 -7.83
N ASP A 49 3.53 1.52 -9.00
CA ASP A 49 4.06 0.16 -9.12
C ASP A 49 5.59 0.27 -9.19
N SER A 50 6.25 -0.21 -8.15
CA SER A 50 7.70 -0.11 -7.97
C SER A 50 8.25 -1.45 -7.52
N ARG A 51 9.55 -1.66 -7.70
CA ARG A 51 10.20 -2.89 -7.24
C ARG A 51 10.08 -3.05 -5.73
N ASP A 52 10.03 -4.30 -5.30
CA ASP A 52 10.03 -4.66 -3.88
C ASP A 52 11.23 -4.04 -3.16
N TRP A 53 10.99 -3.62 -1.90
CA TRP A 53 12.00 -3.05 -1.02
C TRP A 53 11.86 -3.64 0.38
N VAL A 54 12.95 -3.57 1.14
CA VAL A 54 13.01 -4.03 2.52
C VAL A 54 13.54 -2.93 3.42
N ILE A 55 13.11 -2.95 4.67
CA ILE A 55 13.74 -2.20 5.76
C ILE A 55 14.44 -3.18 6.66
N VAL A 56 15.70 -2.87 6.97
CA VAL A 56 16.51 -3.67 7.89
C VAL A 56 16.49 -3.02 9.26
N VAL A 57 16.09 -3.79 10.28
CA VAL A 57 16.22 -3.41 11.69
C VAL A 57 17.49 -4.06 12.24
N ALA A 58 18.62 -3.37 12.08
CA ALA A 58 19.92 -3.86 12.50
C ALA A 58 20.25 -3.43 13.94
N ARG A 59 20.68 -4.38 14.78
CA ARG A 59 21.01 -4.17 16.19
C ARG A 59 22.48 -4.55 16.48
N THR A 60 23.18 -3.72 17.24
CA THR A 60 24.55 -4.03 17.72
C THR A 60 24.51 -5.03 18.88
N VAL A 61 25.67 -5.61 19.25
CA VAL A 61 25.77 -6.47 20.45
C VAL A 61 25.40 -5.71 21.72
N ALA A 62 25.72 -4.41 21.80
CA ALA A 62 25.33 -3.51 22.89
C ALA A 62 23.84 -3.14 22.87
N GLY A 63 23.14 -3.45 21.78
CA GLY A 63 21.71 -3.30 21.66
C GLY A 63 21.21 -2.03 21.01
N GLU A 64 22.10 -1.27 20.40
CA GLU A 64 21.81 -0.02 19.69
C GLU A 64 21.33 -0.30 18.27
N LEU A 65 20.65 0.66 17.65
CA LEU A 65 20.19 0.55 16.26
C LEU A 65 21.21 1.17 15.30
N VAL A 66 21.51 0.44 14.22
CA VAL A 66 22.31 0.97 13.12
C VAL A 66 21.39 1.78 12.21
N MET A 67 21.73 3.05 11.98
CA MET A 67 20.99 3.97 11.12
C MET A 67 21.87 4.49 9.99
N VAL A 68 21.25 4.84 8.85
CA VAL A 68 21.92 5.45 7.70
C VAL A 68 21.44 6.88 7.54
N ARG A 69 22.37 7.83 7.48
CA ARG A 69 22.07 9.21 7.07
C ARG A 69 22.27 9.32 5.58
N GLN A 70 21.19 9.62 4.86
CA GLN A 70 21.22 9.77 3.41
C GLN A 70 20.45 11.02 3.01
N PHE A 71 21.01 11.82 2.11
CA PHE A 71 20.25 12.86 1.44
C PHE A 71 19.25 12.21 0.46
N ARG A 72 18.02 12.72 0.42
CA ARG A 72 16.95 12.24 -0.43
C ARG A 72 16.40 13.42 -1.23
N TRP A 73 16.48 13.30 -2.56
CA TRP A 73 15.84 14.23 -3.50
C TRP A 73 14.34 13.98 -3.63
N GLY A 74 13.92 12.73 -3.40
CA GLY A 74 12.56 12.23 -3.66
C GLY A 74 11.54 12.60 -2.61
#